data_AF-A0A9P8BHL2-F1
#
_entry.id   AF-A0A9P8BHL2-F1
#
_cell.length_a   1.000
_cell.length_b   1.000
_cell.length_c   1.000
_cell.angle_alpha   90.00
_cell.angle_beta   90.00
_cell.angle_gamma   90.00
#
_symmetry.space_group_name_H-M   'P 1'
#
loop_
_entity.id
_entity.type
_entity.pdbx_description
1 polymer ?
#
loop_
_entity_poly.entity_id
_entity_poly.type
_entity_poly.pdbx_seq_one_letter_code
_entity_poly.pdbx_strand_id
1 'polypeptide(L)'
;MTPGLHAILSFLICCYRLPAVVYSLWLLVMNVKFDIHTCYYHVTFTAALLWILCNRALKGQELSQLQVSPTMSTTTTASADESLSLPSLFSCALSSASDAHHLSSIEDETQSLIQSSVVDLNSVSNRCKALTLFSDNETLEDIATKDLVYMFVPYVLGEVIGRTRTIGVRDRMLKLSESQAHFHTFMKLLEDYDVLPEEDRKLYRKMGGGGNMTLNDAAQRRETKISQYRKEKELRSKVLDVRARRGHAEIASPNNIDLIASLLPKEAPKVGRGNHDAAAPDDEDDEDEDVAREISLLLLRLIWTQALSQLDSMKQEMDLLRAGPQDEALTSAASDVRGERGAAAVDQTWRLDRVPVTGGPDGRGPLMDNQGRPLRPFTILPSGTAAERARFQSEVFRPDHRLPTMTMDEYLEEERKRGKFISGGGAASQEAPTTDEQLTMDSEQDGTRFADEKGEEKRVKDEKWAQFTDANPKGSGNTMNRG
;
A
#
# COMPACT_ATOMS: atom_id res chain seq x y z
N MET A 1 -50.89 21.91 6.17
CA MET A 1 -50.67 20.51 6.62
C MET A 1 -51.79 19.66 6.02
N THR A 2 -51.90 19.60 4.70
CA THR A 2 -51.15 18.81 3.69
C THR A 2 -51.84 17.47 3.39
N PRO A 3 -52.59 17.38 2.27
CA PRO A 3 -53.34 16.18 1.84
C PRO A 3 -52.47 14.96 1.45
N GLY A 4 -51.14 15.04 1.61
CA GLY A 4 -50.20 13.97 1.24
C GLY A 4 -50.25 12.74 2.15
N LEU A 5 -50.57 12.90 3.44
CA LEU A 5 -50.63 11.78 4.40
C LEU A 5 -51.80 10.83 4.11
N HIS A 6 -52.92 11.34 3.60
CA HIS A 6 -54.08 10.53 3.25
C HIS A 6 -53.87 9.72 1.96
N ALA A 7 -53.08 10.26 1.02
CA ALA A 7 -52.69 9.56 -0.21
C ALA A 7 -51.73 8.40 0.10
N ILE A 8 -50.79 8.59 1.02
CA ILE A 8 -49.82 7.55 1.43
C ILE A 8 -50.52 6.42 2.21
N LEU A 9 -51.44 6.75 3.12
CA LEU A 9 -52.24 5.72 3.81
C LEU A 9 -53.15 4.94 2.84
N SER A 10 -53.74 5.61 1.85
CA SER A 10 -54.59 4.96 0.84
C SER A 10 -53.77 4.06 -0.10
N PHE A 11 -52.54 4.46 -0.45
CA PHE A 11 -51.62 3.63 -1.23
C PHE A 11 -51.14 2.41 -0.44
N LEU A 12 -50.82 2.56 0.85
CA LEU A 12 -50.45 1.46 1.74
C LEU A 12 -51.60 0.47 1.94
N ILE A 13 -52.84 0.94 2.12
CA ILE A 13 -54.03 0.07 2.24
C ILE A 13 -54.31 -0.65 0.91
N CYS A 14 -54.09 -0.02 -0.24
CA CYS A 14 -54.25 -0.64 -1.56
C CYS A 14 -53.17 -1.71 -1.82
N CYS A 15 -51.91 -1.42 -1.48
CA CYS A 15 -50.78 -2.37 -1.60
C CYS A 15 -50.88 -3.57 -0.66
N TYR A 16 -51.58 -3.47 0.48
CA TYR A 16 -51.85 -4.62 1.36
C TYR A 16 -53.02 -5.49 0.89
N ARG A 17 -53.96 -4.93 0.11
CA ARG A 17 -55.20 -5.64 -0.30
C ARG A 17 -55.08 -6.35 -1.66
N LEU A 18 -54.20 -5.87 -2.53
CA LEU A 18 -53.88 -6.49 -3.83
C LEU A 18 -53.15 -7.86 -3.73
N PRO A 19 -52.15 -8.08 -2.87
CA PRO A 19 -51.45 -9.36 -2.82
C PRO A 19 -52.33 -10.48 -2.25
N ALA A 20 -53.25 -10.20 -1.33
CA ALA A 20 -54.13 -11.22 -0.75
C ALA A 20 -55.11 -11.82 -1.77
N VAL A 21 -55.67 -11.00 -2.68
CA VAL A 21 -56.62 -11.47 -3.70
C VAL A 21 -55.92 -12.24 -4.81
N VAL A 22 -54.71 -11.81 -5.22
CA VAL A 22 -53.92 -12.48 -6.26
C VAL A 22 -53.35 -13.81 -5.76
N TYR A 23 -52.90 -13.89 -4.50
CA TYR A 23 -52.47 -15.16 -3.89
C TYR A 23 -53.63 -16.16 -3.74
N SER A 24 -54.83 -15.67 -3.40
CA SER A 24 -56.03 -16.50 -3.26
C SER A 24 -56.49 -17.06 -4.61
N LEU A 25 -56.41 -16.27 -5.69
CA LEU A 25 -56.71 -16.75 -7.05
C LEU A 25 -55.64 -17.72 -7.57
N TRP A 26 -54.36 -17.49 -7.25
CA TRP A 26 -53.26 -18.36 -7.66
C TRP A 26 -53.27 -19.72 -6.94
N LEU A 27 -53.61 -19.75 -5.64
CA LEU A 27 -53.79 -20.98 -4.87
C LEU A 27 -54.99 -21.82 -5.34
N LEU A 28 -56.04 -21.18 -5.88
CA LEU A 28 -57.20 -21.88 -6.44
C LEU A 28 -56.93 -22.47 -7.83
N VAL A 29 -55.99 -21.90 -8.59
CA VAL A 29 -55.58 -22.38 -9.92
C VAL A 29 -54.55 -23.52 -9.85
N MET A 30 -53.70 -23.57 -8.82
CA MET A 30 -52.59 -24.54 -8.77
C MET A 30 -52.92 -25.87 -8.09
N ASN A 31 -54.03 -26.01 -7.34
CA ASN A 31 -54.51 -27.29 -6.77
C ASN A 31 -53.42 -28.19 -6.13
N VAL A 32 -52.45 -27.58 -5.41
CA VAL A 32 -51.41 -28.28 -4.65
C VAL A 32 -51.61 -28.00 -3.16
N LYS A 33 -51.81 -29.05 -2.37
CA LYS A 33 -51.84 -28.96 -0.90
C LYS A 33 -50.43 -28.62 -0.39
N PHE A 34 -50.23 -27.40 0.10
CA PHE A 34 -49.03 -27.02 0.83
C PHE A 34 -49.35 -26.77 2.31
N ASP A 35 -48.50 -27.30 3.19
CA ASP A 35 -48.57 -27.16 4.63
C ASP A 35 -48.48 -25.69 5.06
N ILE A 36 -49.34 -25.29 6.00
CA ILE A 36 -49.48 -23.92 6.53
C ILE A 36 -48.13 -23.37 7.06
N HIS A 37 -47.26 -24.27 7.54
CA HIS A 37 -45.95 -23.92 8.08
C HIS A 37 -45.00 -23.37 7.00
N THR A 38 -45.03 -23.92 5.78
CA THR A 38 -44.14 -23.50 4.68
C THR A 38 -44.54 -22.13 4.13
N CYS A 39 -45.84 -21.81 4.13
CA CYS A 39 -46.34 -20.47 3.80
C CYS A 39 -45.91 -19.43 4.84
N TYR A 40 -45.91 -19.77 6.13
CA TYR A 40 -45.46 -18.86 7.18
C TYR A 40 -43.96 -18.54 7.07
N TYR A 41 -43.13 -19.53 6.73
CA TYR A 41 -41.71 -19.34 6.48
C TYR A 41 -41.43 -18.46 5.24
N HIS A 42 -42.17 -18.63 4.14
CA HIS A 42 -41.98 -17.80 2.96
C HIS A 42 -42.42 -16.33 3.16
N VAL A 43 -43.51 -16.10 3.89
CA VAL A 43 -43.98 -14.74 4.19
C VAL A 43 -43.02 -14.03 5.15
N THR A 44 -42.50 -14.73 6.17
CA THR A 44 -41.51 -14.15 7.10
C THR A 44 -40.17 -13.92 6.43
N PHE A 45 -39.71 -14.82 5.56
CA PHE A 45 -38.47 -14.66 4.81
C PHE A 45 -38.53 -13.50 3.82
N THR A 46 -39.62 -13.35 3.08
CA THR A 46 -39.80 -12.23 2.15
C THR A 46 -39.94 -10.89 2.89
N ALA A 47 -40.64 -10.86 4.03
CA ALA A 47 -40.71 -9.68 4.90
C ALA A 47 -39.33 -9.29 5.47
N ALA A 48 -38.51 -10.26 5.88
CA ALA A 48 -37.15 -10.02 6.34
C ALA A 48 -36.25 -9.48 5.23
N LEU A 49 -36.37 -10.02 4.02
CA LEU A 49 -35.61 -9.57 2.85
C LEU A 49 -36.02 -8.16 2.42
N LEU A 50 -37.31 -7.83 2.49
CA LEU A 50 -37.82 -6.49 2.26
C LEU A 50 -37.36 -5.51 3.35
N TRP A 51 -37.30 -5.95 4.61
CA TRP A 51 -36.76 -5.15 5.71
C TRP A 51 -35.26 -4.89 5.52
N ILE A 52 -34.47 -5.87 5.11
CA ILE A 52 -33.03 -5.70 4.82
C ILE A 52 -32.83 -4.75 3.63
N LEU A 53 -33.61 -4.87 2.56
CA LEU A 53 -33.54 -3.98 1.41
C LEU A 53 -33.99 -2.55 1.75
N CYS A 54 -35.03 -2.39 2.57
CA CYS A 54 -35.50 -1.10 3.04
C CYS A 54 -34.47 -0.43 3.98
N ASN A 55 -33.85 -1.21 4.88
CA ASN A 55 -32.80 -0.72 5.77
C ASN A 55 -31.50 -0.37 5.01
N ARG A 56 -31.19 -1.10 3.93
CA ARG A 56 -30.10 -0.77 3.00
C ARG A 56 -30.40 0.48 2.17
N ALA A 57 -31.65 0.72 1.79
CA ALA A 57 -32.08 1.95 1.11
C ALA A 57 -32.07 3.16 2.06
N LEU A 58 -32.49 2.99 3.32
CA LEU A 58 -32.39 4.02 4.37
C LEU A 58 -30.93 4.37 4.70
N LYS A 59 -30.03 3.39 4.82
CA LYS A 59 -28.58 3.64 4.94
C LYS A 59 -27.98 4.27 3.68
N GLY A 60 -28.50 3.95 2.50
CA GLY A 60 -28.13 4.62 1.24
C GLY A 60 -28.53 6.10 1.25
N GLN A 61 -29.67 6.43 1.87
CA GLN A 61 -30.10 7.82 2.06
C GLN A 61 -29.28 8.56 3.13
N GLU A 62 -28.92 7.91 4.24
CA GLU A 62 -28.01 8.51 5.24
C GLU A 62 -26.58 8.71 4.70
N LEU A 63 -26.06 7.81 3.86
CA LEU A 63 -24.77 8.00 3.20
C LEU A 63 -24.81 9.13 2.15
N SER A 64 -25.97 9.39 1.54
CA SER A 64 -26.17 10.58 0.69
C SER A 64 -26.36 11.89 1.47
N GLN A 65 -26.59 11.81 2.79
CA GLN A 65 -26.68 12.99 3.68
C GLN A 65 -25.43 13.20 4.56
N LEU A 66 -24.40 12.34 4.44
CA LEU A 66 -23.09 12.52 5.07
C LEU A 66 -22.04 13.16 4.15
N GLN A 67 -22.46 13.87 3.11
CA GLN A 67 -21.59 14.78 2.36
C GLN A 67 -22.05 16.24 2.56
N VAL A 68 -21.21 16.94 3.34
CA VAL A 68 -21.06 18.40 3.44
C VAL A 68 -22.17 19.17 4.18
N SER A 69 -22.07 19.23 5.51
CA SER A 69 -22.49 20.42 6.25
C SER A 69 -21.30 21.39 6.33
N PRO A 70 -21.38 22.62 5.80
CA PRO A 70 -20.37 23.64 6.05
C PRO A 70 -20.59 24.17 7.46
N THR A 71 -19.70 23.82 8.39
CA THR A 71 -19.60 24.55 9.66
C THR A 71 -19.16 25.97 9.35
N MET A 72 -20.07 26.92 9.56
CA MET A 72 -19.79 28.34 9.45
C MET A 72 -18.69 28.74 10.44
N SER A 73 -17.48 28.87 9.92
CA SER A 73 -16.46 29.80 10.41
C SER A 73 -16.31 30.85 9.33
N THR A 74 -16.95 32.00 9.53
CA THR A 74 -16.77 33.17 8.68
C THR A 74 -15.29 33.57 8.64
N THR A 75 -14.64 33.38 7.51
CA THR A 75 -13.53 34.22 7.08
C THR A 75 -13.62 34.41 5.56
N THR A 76 -13.71 35.67 5.19
CA THR A 76 -13.98 36.23 3.86
C THR A 76 -12.92 35.84 2.82
N THR A 77 -13.18 34.87 1.92
CA THR A 77 -12.36 34.67 0.69
C THR A 77 -13.14 34.16 -0.55
N ALA A 78 -14.45 33.87 -0.46
CA ALA A 78 -15.23 33.26 -1.54
C ALA A 78 -15.43 34.11 -2.82
N SER A 79 -14.91 35.34 -2.89
CA SER A 79 -15.04 36.22 -4.05
C SER A 79 -13.79 36.30 -4.94
N ALA A 80 -12.69 35.62 -4.58
CA ALA A 80 -11.44 35.67 -5.34
C ALA A 80 -11.35 34.59 -6.43
N ASP A 81 -11.95 33.41 -6.22
CA ASP A 81 -11.75 32.25 -7.08
C ASP A 81 -12.31 32.42 -8.50
N GLU A 82 -13.45 33.07 -8.69
CA GLU A 82 -14.02 33.26 -10.04
C GLU A 82 -13.23 34.24 -10.94
N SER A 83 -12.26 34.97 -10.40
CA SER A 83 -11.50 35.98 -11.16
C SER A 83 -10.21 35.46 -11.81
N LEU A 84 -9.71 34.30 -11.40
CA LEU A 84 -8.44 33.75 -11.87
C LEU A 84 -8.62 32.92 -13.15
N SER A 85 -7.68 33.06 -14.10
CA SER A 85 -7.64 32.26 -15.32
C SER A 85 -7.32 30.79 -15.02
N LEU A 86 -7.75 29.87 -15.89
CA LEU A 86 -7.49 28.44 -15.69
C LEU A 86 -5.97 28.10 -15.62
N PRO A 87 -5.11 28.66 -16.49
CA PRO A 87 -3.66 28.45 -16.38
C PRO A 87 -3.06 29.03 -15.09
N SER A 88 -3.48 30.22 -14.67
CA SER A 88 -2.96 30.83 -13.44
C SER A 88 -3.35 30.03 -12.20
N LEU A 89 -4.61 29.58 -12.13
CA LEU A 89 -5.08 28.73 -11.03
C LEU A 89 -4.29 27.41 -10.98
N PHE A 90 -4.06 26.77 -12.13
CA PHE A 90 -3.27 25.54 -12.17
C PHE A 90 -1.79 25.78 -11.80
N SER A 91 -1.19 26.91 -12.20
CA SER A 91 0.17 27.27 -11.80
C SER A 91 0.31 27.49 -10.28
N CYS A 92 -0.67 28.12 -9.63
CA CYS A 92 -0.70 28.30 -8.18
C CYS A 92 -0.82 26.96 -7.45
N ALA A 93 -1.68 26.08 -7.97
CA ALA A 93 -1.87 24.74 -7.43
C ALA A 93 -0.60 23.89 -7.52
N LEU A 94 0.11 23.96 -8.66
CA LEU A 94 1.38 23.25 -8.89
C LEU A 94 2.53 23.81 -8.05
N SER A 95 2.61 25.13 -7.86
CA SER A 95 3.60 25.74 -6.96
C SER A 95 3.41 25.23 -5.54
N SER A 96 2.18 25.27 -5.02
CA SER A 96 1.85 24.78 -3.68
C SER A 96 2.14 23.29 -3.53
N ALA A 97 1.90 22.50 -4.59
CA ALA A 97 2.19 21.07 -4.61
C ALA A 97 3.70 20.77 -4.66
N SER A 98 4.48 21.56 -5.40
CA SER A 98 5.93 21.46 -5.46
C SER A 98 6.58 21.79 -4.12
N ASP A 99 6.16 22.90 -3.51
CA ASP A 99 6.59 23.30 -2.17
C ASP A 99 6.29 22.18 -1.14
N ALA A 100 5.07 21.62 -1.18
CA ALA A 100 4.69 20.50 -0.32
C ALA A 100 5.47 19.20 -0.58
N HIS A 101 6.07 19.03 -1.76
CA HIS A 101 6.89 17.87 -2.08
C HIS A 101 8.29 17.98 -1.46
N HIS A 102 8.85 19.19 -1.37
CA HIS A 102 10.17 19.44 -0.79
C HIS A 102 10.18 19.37 0.75
N LEU A 103 9.05 19.66 1.39
CA LEU A 103 8.91 19.61 2.84
C LEU A 103 8.44 18.23 3.35
N SER A 104 8.62 17.99 4.65
CA SER A 104 8.24 16.74 5.32
C SER A 104 6.73 16.67 5.57
N SER A 105 6.08 15.56 5.19
CA SER A 105 4.63 15.35 5.34
C SER A 105 4.13 15.33 6.81
N ILE A 106 5.03 15.43 7.78
CA ILE A 106 4.69 15.46 9.21
C ILE A 106 4.31 16.88 9.65
N GLU A 107 4.88 17.91 9.02
CA GLU A 107 4.75 19.31 9.43
C GLU A 107 3.36 19.87 9.08
N ASP A 108 2.79 20.70 9.96
CA ASP A 108 1.45 21.26 9.75
C ASP A 108 1.40 22.25 8.57
N GLU A 109 2.50 22.98 8.31
CA GLU A 109 2.64 23.87 7.14
C GLU A 109 2.52 23.09 5.82
N THR A 110 3.05 21.87 5.74
CA THR A 110 2.88 21.05 4.54
C THR A 110 1.45 20.62 4.35
N GLN A 111 0.73 20.34 5.44
CA GLN A 111 -0.65 19.89 5.38
C GLN A 111 -1.58 21.03 4.94
N SER A 112 -1.31 22.28 5.35
CA SER A 112 -2.07 23.43 4.86
C SER A 112 -1.80 23.69 3.37
N LEU A 113 -0.55 23.57 2.90
CA LEU A 113 -0.20 23.66 1.47
C LEU A 113 -0.86 22.56 0.65
N ILE A 114 -0.85 21.31 1.14
CA ILE A 114 -1.54 20.16 0.52
C ILE A 114 -3.04 20.44 0.41
N GLN A 115 -3.68 20.89 1.50
CA GLN A 115 -5.11 21.20 1.50
C GLN A 115 -5.45 22.33 0.53
N SER A 116 -4.66 23.40 0.50
CA SER A 116 -4.82 24.50 -0.46
C SER A 116 -4.70 23.99 -1.90
N SER A 117 -3.65 23.22 -2.20
CA SER A 117 -3.42 22.63 -3.52
C SER A 117 -4.57 21.71 -3.95
N VAL A 118 -5.11 20.88 -3.04
CA VAL A 118 -6.27 20.02 -3.32
C VAL A 118 -7.51 20.82 -3.66
N VAL A 119 -7.78 21.93 -2.95
CA VAL A 119 -8.92 22.81 -3.26
C VAL A 119 -8.75 23.43 -4.65
N ASP A 120 -7.57 23.98 -4.93
CA ASP A 120 -7.27 24.60 -6.23
C ASP A 120 -7.36 23.58 -7.38
N LEU A 121 -6.77 22.40 -7.22
CA LEU A 121 -6.81 21.33 -8.22
C LEU A 121 -8.24 20.80 -8.46
N ASN A 122 -9.07 20.71 -7.43
CA ASN A 122 -10.48 20.37 -7.60
C ASN A 122 -11.21 21.47 -8.38
N SER A 123 -10.91 22.74 -8.13
CA SER A 123 -11.42 23.86 -8.91
C SER A 123 -10.97 23.79 -10.38
N VAL A 124 -9.70 23.46 -10.67
CA VAL A 124 -9.22 23.20 -12.04
C VAL A 124 -10.02 22.05 -12.67
N SER A 125 -10.12 20.91 -11.98
CA SER A 125 -10.82 19.72 -12.49
C SER A 125 -12.28 20.01 -12.83
N ASN A 126 -12.98 20.77 -11.98
CA ASN A 126 -14.36 21.17 -12.21
C ASN A 126 -14.50 22.11 -13.40
N ARG A 127 -13.56 23.06 -13.58
CA ARG A 127 -13.54 23.95 -14.76
C ARG A 127 -13.24 23.19 -16.05
N CYS A 128 -12.28 22.27 -16.04
CA CYS A 128 -12.00 21.41 -17.21
C CYS A 128 -13.24 20.59 -17.62
N LYS A 129 -13.98 20.05 -16.63
CA LYS A 129 -15.25 19.34 -16.89
C LYS A 129 -16.34 20.28 -17.42
N ALA A 130 -16.45 21.49 -16.87
CA ALA A 130 -17.43 22.49 -17.32
C ALA A 130 -17.15 23.00 -18.75
N LEU A 131 -15.87 23.09 -19.11
CA LEU A 131 -15.41 23.44 -20.47
C LEU A 131 -15.43 22.25 -21.42
N THR A 132 -15.72 21.04 -20.94
CA THR A 132 -15.71 19.78 -21.71
C THR A 132 -14.45 19.64 -22.57
N LEU A 133 -13.28 19.96 -22.00
CA LEU A 133 -12.00 19.93 -22.72
C LEU A 133 -11.61 18.53 -23.21
N PHE A 134 -12.17 17.50 -22.57
CA PHE A 134 -11.93 16.11 -22.91
C PHE A 134 -13.26 15.40 -23.09
N SER A 135 -13.45 14.82 -24.27
CA SER A 135 -14.59 13.98 -24.62
C SER A 135 -14.14 12.58 -25.06
N ASP A 136 -14.89 11.55 -24.68
CA ASP A 136 -14.59 10.14 -24.99
C ASP A 136 -14.52 9.84 -26.51
N ASN A 137 -15.02 10.74 -27.37
CA ASN A 137 -15.05 10.58 -28.83
C ASN A 137 -13.96 11.36 -29.57
N GLU A 138 -13.08 12.07 -28.86
CA GLU A 138 -12.00 12.86 -29.47
C GLU A 138 -10.73 12.02 -29.63
N THR A 139 -9.95 12.31 -30.67
CA THR A 139 -8.63 11.71 -30.85
C THR A 139 -7.55 12.59 -30.25
N LEU A 140 -6.36 12.03 -30.01
CA LEU A 140 -5.22 12.78 -29.48
C LEU A 140 -4.86 13.99 -30.36
N GLU A 141 -5.04 13.88 -31.68
CA GLU A 141 -4.74 14.92 -32.66
C GLU A 141 -5.67 16.14 -32.56
N ASP A 142 -6.89 15.95 -32.04
CA ASP A 142 -7.90 17.01 -31.91
C ASP A 142 -7.64 17.96 -30.73
N ILE A 143 -6.75 17.58 -29.80
CA ILE A 143 -6.44 18.37 -28.60
C ILE A 143 -5.33 19.38 -28.91
N ALA A 144 -5.59 20.65 -28.60
CA ALA A 144 -4.59 21.71 -28.66
C ALA A 144 -3.42 21.43 -27.70
N THR A 145 -2.19 21.74 -28.12
CA THR A 145 -0.98 21.47 -27.32
C THR A 145 -1.00 22.14 -25.94
N LYS A 146 -1.68 23.29 -25.84
CA LYS A 146 -1.87 24.06 -24.60
C LYS A 146 -2.79 23.35 -23.60
N ASP A 147 -3.73 22.55 -24.07
CA ASP A 147 -4.74 21.88 -23.24
C ASP A 147 -4.28 20.48 -22.78
N LEU A 148 -3.29 19.88 -23.44
CA LEU A 148 -2.67 18.61 -23.03
C LEU A 148 -2.17 18.64 -21.57
N VAL A 149 -1.77 19.82 -21.09
CA VAL A 149 -1.30 20.03 -19.72
C VAL A 149 -2.38 19.72 -18.67
N TYR A 150 -3.66 19.83 -19.02
CA TYR A 150 -4.75 19.52 -18.08
C TYR A 150 -5.03 18.02 -17.94
N MET A 151 -4.48 17.17 -18.82
CA MET A 151 -4.52 15.71 -18.67
C MET A 151 -3.77 15.26 -17.41
N PHE A 152 -2.81 16.05 -16.91
CA PHE A 152 -2.06 15.75 -15.69
C PHE A 152 -2.84 16.02 -14.39
N VAL A 153 -3.96 16.77 -14.44
CA VAL A 153 -4.69 17.20 -13.23
C VAL A 153 -5.10 16.02 -12.33
N PRO A 154 -5.67 14.91 -12.84
CA PRO A 154 -6.03 13.79 -11.98
C PRO A 154 -4.80 13.09 -11.39
N TYR A 155 -3.66 13.05 -12.09
CA TYR A 155 -2.41 12.51 -11.55
C TYR A 155 -1.91 13.35 -10.36
N VAL A 156 -1.83 14.67 -10.53
CA VAL A 156 -1.35 15.57 -9.46
C VAL A 156 -2.27 15.50 -8.24
N LEU A 157 -3.59 15.42 -8.43
CA LEU A 157 -4.55 15.19 -7.34
C LEU A 157 -4.25 13.89 -6.60
N GLY A 158 -4.04 12.79 -7.32
CA GLY A 158 -3.70 11.50 -6.73
C GLY A 158 -2.44 11.57 -5.86
N GLU A 159 -1.39 12.24 -6.36
CA GLU A 159 -0.12 12.41 -5.66
C GLU A 159 -0.26 13.25 -4.38
N VAL A 160 -0.92 14.41 -4.47
CA VAL A 160 -1.10 15.33 -3.34
C VAL A 160 -2.01 14.71 -2.26
N ILE A 161 -3.11 14.06 -2.65
CA ILE A 161 -4.00 13.36 -1.72
C ILE A 161 -3.27 12.21 -1.00
N GLY A 162 -2.42 11.48 -1.72
CA GLY A 162 -1.61 10.38 -1.16
C GLY A 162 -0.64 10.83 -0.05
N ARG A 163 -0.24 12.10 -0.05
CA ARG A 163 0.65 12.72 0.96
C ARG A 163 -0.09 13.32 2.17
N THR A 164 -1.42 13.26 2.19
CA THR A 164 -2.21 13.78 3.31
C THR A 164 -1.93 12.96 4.58
N ARG A 165 -1.64 13.65 5.69
CA ARG A 165 -1.43 13.03 7.00
C ARG A 165 -2.77 12.49 7.53
N THR A 166 -2.76 11.25 7.99
CA THR A 166 -3.93 10.57 8.56
C THR A 166 -3.64 10.05 9.96
N ILE A 167 -4.60 10.14 10.86
CA ILE A 167 -4.44 9.78 12.28
C ILE A 167 -4.83 8.32 12.54
N GLY A 168 -5.76 7.76 11.75
CA GLY A 168 -6.24 6.39 11.91
C GLY A 168 -6.18 5.55 10.63
N VAL A 169 -6.23 4.22 10.80
CA VAL A 169 -6.22 3.23 9.70
C VAL A 169 -7.38 3.45 8.72
N ARG A 170 -8.57 3.77 9.24
CA ARG A 170 -9.76 4.04 8.41
C ARG A 170 -9.56 5.27 7.53
N ASP A 171 -9.07 6.36 8.10
CA ASP A 171 -8.85 7.61 7.37
C ASP A 171 -7.76 7.43 6.31
N ARG A 172 -6.70 6.68 6.63
CA ARG A 172 -5.67 6.30 5.66
C ARG A 172 -6.26 5.48 4.51
N MET A 173 -7.09 4.49 4.82
CA MET A 173 -7.76 3.66 3.81
C MET A 173 -8.66 4.49 2.89
N LEU A 174 -9.39 5.47 3.43
CA LEU A 174 -10.21 6.40 2.65
C LEU A 174 -9.32 7.24 1.72
N LYS A 175 -8.25 7.86 2.23
CA LYS A 175 -7.33 8.68 1.42
C LYS A 175 -6.59 7.88 0.35
N LEU A 176 -6.20 6.65 0.64
CA LEU A 176 -5.63 5.74 -0.36
C LEU A 176 -6.65 5.39 -1.45
N SER A 177 -7.91 5.13 -1.07
CA SER A 177 -8.96 4.83 -2.06
C SER A 177 -9.30 6.03 -2.94
N GLU A 178 -9.29 7.24 -2.37
CA GLU A 178 -9.49 8.50 -3.08
C GLU A 178 -8.34 8.75 -4.08
N SER A 179 -7.10 8.65 -3.60
CA SER A 179 -5.89 8.74 -4.43
C SER A 179 -5.90 7.70 -5.56
N GLN A 180 -6.21 6.44 -5.26
CA GLN A 180 -6.33 5.36 -6.25
C GLN A 180 -7.38 5.67 -7.33
N ALA A 181 -8.54 6.23 -6.96
CA ALA A 181 -9.56 6.60 -7.93
C ALA A 181 -9.07 7.69 -8.90
N HIS A 182 -8.30 8.67 -8.42
CA HIS A 182 -7.70 9.70 -9.26
C HIS A 182 -6.64 9.13 -10.23
N PHE A 183 -5.78 8.23 -9.78
CA PHE A 183 -4.83 7.54 -10.66
C PHE A 183 -5.52 6.67 -11.71
N HIS A 184 -6.58 5.93 -11.35
CA HIS A 184 -7.37 5.18 -12.33
C HIS A 184 -8.07 6.10 -13.32
N THR A 185 -8.55 7.26 -12.89
CA THR A 185 -9.17 8.25 -13.80
C THR A 185 -8.13 8.77 -14.80
N PHE A 186 -6.92 9.10 -14.33
CA PHE A 186 -5.80 9.50 -15.19
C PHE A 186 -5.44 8.42 -16.21
N MET A 187 -5.33 7.17 -15.76
CA MET A 187 -5.02 6.05 -16.64
C MET A 187 -6.14 5.77 -17.63
N LYS A 188 -7.41 5.81 -17.21
CA LYS A 188 -8.54 5.63 -18.13
C LYS A 188 -8.50 6.70 -19.22
N LEU A 189 -8.29 7.95 -18.82
CA LEU A 189 -8.18 9.08 -19.74
C LEU A 189 -7.07 8.85 -20.78
N LEU A 190 -5.87 8.48 -20.36
CA LEU A 190 -4.77 8.20 -21.29
C LEU A 190 -4.96 6.93 -22.14
N GLU A 191 -5.75 5.97 -21.68
CA GLU A 191 -6.18 4.80 -22.46
C GLU A 191 -7.24 5.13 -23.50
N ASP A 192 -8.19 6.01 -23.19
CA ASP A 192 -9.26 6.44 -24.09
C ASP A 192 -8.68 7.27 -25.26
N TYR A 193 -7.65 8.07 -24.99
CA TYR A 193 -6.95 8.89 -25.99
C TYR A 193 -5.78 8.17 -26.70
N ASP A 194 -5.56 6.88 -26.43
CA ASP A 194 -4.51 6.05 -27.05
C ASP A 194 -3.09 6.68 -27.05
N VAL A 195 -2.76 7.44 -25.99
CA VAL A 195 -1.44 8.11 -25.87
C VAL A 195 -0.28 7.12 -25.79
N LEU A 196 -0.55 5.91 -25.28
CA LEU A 196 0.43 4.85 -25.12
C LEU A 196 0.44 3.87 -26.30
N PRO A 197 1.63 3.50 -26.79
CA PRO A 197 1.78 2.40 -27.74
C PRO A 197 1.13 1.11 -27.22
N GLU A 198 0.55 0.31 -28.13
CA GLU A 198 -0.07 -0.97 -27.76
C GLU A 198 0.86 -1.91 -27.01
N GLU A 199 2.15 -1.90 -27.33
CA GLU A 199 3.17 -2.74 -26.69
C GLU A 199 3.35 -2.39 -25.21
N ASP A 200 3.24 -1.11 -24.88
CA ASP A 200 3.26 -0.62 -23.50
C ASP A 200 1.98 -1.06 -22.79
N ARG A 201 0.81 -0.88 -23.42
CA ARG A 201 -0.47 -1.33 -22.88
C ARG A 201 -0.50 -2.84 -22.62
N LYS A 202 0.07 -3.67 -23.50
CA LYS A 202 0.16 -5.13 -23.31
C LYS A 202 1.08 -5.49 -22.15
N LEU A 203 2.23 -4.82 -22.03
CA LEU A 203 3.18 -5.05 -20.93
C LEU A 203 2.55 -4.67 -19.58
N TYR A 204 1.80 -3.57 -19.55
CA TYR A 204 1.14 -3.09 -18.33
C TYR A 204 -0.17 -3.81 -18.02
N ARG A 205 -0.95 -4.28 -19.01
CA ARG A 205 -2.15 -5.12 -18.79
C ARG A 205 -1.79 -6.46 -18.16
N LYS A 206 -0.64 -7.03 -18.51
CA LYS A 206 -0.08 -8.22 -17.84
C LYS A 206 0.21 -8.00 -16.36
N MET A 207 0.41 -6.75 -15.93
CA MET A 207 0.67 -6.35 -14.54
C MET A 207 -0.58 -5.79 -13.81
N GLY A 208 -1.43 -5.04 -14.51
CA GLY A 208 -2.53 -4.25 -13.94
C GLY A 208 -3.91 -4.94 -13.97
N GLY A 209 -4.04 -6.10 -14.61
CA GLY A 209 -5.26 -6.90 -14.52
C GLY A 209 -5.44 -7.41 -13.11
N GLY A 210 -6.44 -6.88 -12.39
CA GLY A 210 -6.90 -7.27 -11.05
C GLY A 210 -7.41 -8.71 -10.95
N GLY A 211 -6.61 -9.65 -11.43
CA GLY A 211 -6.74 -11.06 -11.17
C GLY A 211 -5.56 -11.47 -10.31
N ASN A 212 -5.86 -12.28 -9.32
CA ASN A 212 -4.99 -13.24 -8.69
C ASN A 212 -4.36 -14.23 -9.71
N MET A 213 -3.96 -13.78 -10.89
CA MET A 213 -3.08 -14.49 -11.79
C MET A 213 -1.68 -14.23 -11.27
N THR A 214 -1.39 -14.92 -10.17
CA THR A 214 -0.20 -15.76 -10.10
C THR A 214 0.70 -15.66 -11.34
N LEU A 215 1.49 -14.59 -11.42
CA LEU A 215 2.89 -14.75 -11.76
C LEU A 215 3.44 -15.62 -10.63
N ASN A 216 3.16 -16.94 -10.72
CA ASN A 216 3.63 -17.98 -9.81
C ASN A 216 5.16 -18.04 -9.81
N ASP A 217 5.77 -17.42 -10.81
CA ASP A 217 7.21 -17.30 -10.97
C ASP A 217 7.69 -15.90 -10.53
N ALA A 218 8.47 -15.88 -9.45
CA ALA A 218 9.15 -14.68 -8.97
C ALA A 218 10.10 -14.10 -10.03
N ALA A 219 10.63 -14.93 -10.95
CA ALA A 219 11.49 -14.47 -12.03
C ALA A 219 10.71 -13.57 -13.01
N GLN A 220 9.48 -13.93 -13.36
CA GLN A 220 8.65 -13.12 -14.27
C GLN A 220 8.26 -11.77 -13.66
N ARG A 221 7.94 -11.72 -12.36
CA ARG A 221 7.67 -10.45 -11.64
C ARG A 221 8.90 -9.55 -11.61
N ARG A 222 10.09 -10.14 -11.48
CA ARG A 222 11.34 -9.39 -11.54
C ARG A 222 11.59 -8.86 -12.94
N GLU A 223 11.39 -9.68 -13.97
CA GLU A 223 11.57 -9.29 -15.38
C GLU A 223 10.63 -8.13 -15.75
N THR A 224 9.35 -8.19 -15.36
CA THR A 224 8.39 -7.09 -15.62
C THR A 224 8.82 -5.80 -14.94
N LYS A 225 9.24 -5.86 -13.67
CA LYS A 225 9.78 -4.68 -12.95
C LYS A 225 11.07 -4.14 -13.59
N ILE A 226 11.98 -5.01 -14.04
CA ILE A 226 13.19 -4.58 -14.76
C ILE A 226 12.80 -3.88 -16.06
N SER A 227 11.85 -4.44 -16.81
CA SER A 227 11.38 -3.84 -18.06
C SER A 227 10.70 -2.48 -17.83
N GLN A 228 9.91 -2.33 -16.77
CA GLN A 228 9.31 -1.06 -16.36
C GLN A 228 10.37 -0.03 -16.00
N TYR A 229 11.35 -0.40 -15.18
CA TYR A 229 12.44 0.49 -14.79
C TYR A 229 13.29 0.93 -15.98
N ARG A 230 13.57 0.01 -16.92
CA ARG A 230 14.27 0.33 -18.17
C ARG A 230 13.49 1.35 -19.01
N LYS A 231 12.18 1.14 -19.18
CA LYS A 231 11.31 2.07 -19.93
C LYS A 231 11.19 3.42 -19.25
N GLU A 232 11.02 3.46 -17.93
CA GLU A 232 10.99 4.70 -17.17
C GLU A 232 12.29 5.49 -17.35
N LYS A 233 13.44 4.82 -17.25
CA LYS A 233 14.75 5.43 -17.45
C LYS A 233 14.93 5.96 -18.88
N GLU A 234 14.50 5.19 -19.88
CA GLU A 234 14.54 5.59 -21.28
C GLU A 234 13.68 6.82 -21.54
N LEU A 235 12.43 6.83 -21.08
CA LEU A 235 11.52 7.97 -21.21
C LEU A 235 12.07 9.20 -20.50
N ARG A 236 12.63 9.02 -19.29
CA ARG A 236 13.22 10.12 -18.52
C ARG A 236 14.42 10.73 -19.26
N SER A 237 15.28 9.90 -19.84
CA SER A 237 16.39 10.38 -20.69
C SER A 237 15.86 11.20 -21.87
N LYS A 238 14.87 10.67 -22.60
CA LYS A 238 14.29 11.36 -23.76
C LYS A 238 13.70 12.72 -23.39
N VAL A 239 12.95 12.81 -22.29
CA VAL A 239 12.40 14.09 -21.81
C VAL A 239 13.50 15.10 -21.52
N LEU A 240 14.59 14.68 -20.86
CA LEU A 240 15.73 15.55 -20.57
C LEU A 240 16.48 15.97 -21.84
N ASP A 241 16.67 15.04 -22.78
CA ASP A 241 17.37 15.30 -24.04
C ASP A 241 16.59 16.33 -24.90
N VAL A 242 15.28 16.18 -25.03
CA VAL A 242 14.43 17.12 -25.78
C VAL A 242 14.39 18.49 -25.07
N ARG A 243 14.35 18.50 -23.74
CA ARG A 243 14.40 19.74 -22.94
C ARG A 243 15.74 20.47 -23.07
N ALA A 244 16.86 19.73 -23.10
CA ALA A 244 18.20 20.29 -23.26
C ALA A 244 18.39 20.93 -24.64
N ARG A 245 17.82 20.34 -25.71
CA ARG A 245 17.83 20.93 -27.06
C ARG A 245 17.16 22.31 -27.10
N ARG A 246 16.12 22.53 -26.26
CA ARG A 246 15.38 23.79 -26.16
C ARG A 246 16.05 24.82 -25.22
N GLY A 247 17.21 24.51 -24.63
CA GLY A 247 17.92 25.44 -23.74
C GLY A 247 17.25 25.66 -22.38
N HIS A 248 16.31 24.80 -21.98
CA HIS A 248 15.73 24.82 -20.63
C HIS A 248 16.77 24.33 -19.62
N ALA A 249 16.93 25.03 -18.50
CA ALA A 249 17.93 24.73 -17.47
C ALA A 249 17.84 23.27 -16.98
N GLU A 250 19.01 22.65 -16.79
CA GLU A 250 19.14 21.32 -16.17
C GLU A 250 18.56 21.38 -14.76
N ILE A 251 17.38 20.79 -14.56
CA ILE A 251 16.85 20.58 -13.21
C ILE A 251 17.59 19.38 -12.62
N ALA A 252 18.36 19.61 -11.55
CA ALA A 252 19.22 18.60 -10.92
C ALA A 252 18.44 17.41 -10.31
N SER A 253 17.14 17.56 -10.06
CA SER A 253 16.21 16.50 -9.63
C SER A 253 14.79 16.92 -9.98
N PRO A 254 14.34 16.70 -11.23
CA PRO A 254 13.02 17.17 -11.63
C PRO A 254 11.97 16.32 -10.92
N ASN A 255 11.26 16.96 -10.00
CA ASN A 255 9.98 16.46 -9.55
C ASN A 255 9.01 16.50 -10.74
N ASN A 256 8.10 15.54 -10.81
CA ASN A 256 7.14 15.48 -11.92
C ASN A 256 6.27 16.73 -11.95
N ILE A 257 5.93 17.27 -10.78
CA ILE A 257 5.15 18.50 -10.61
C ILE A 257 5.86 19.70 -11.25
N ASP A 258 7.18 19.82 -11.07
CA ASP A 258 7.98 20.91 -11.66
C ASP A 258 8.10 20.77 -13.18
N LEU A 259 8.19 19.52 -13.67
CA LEU A 259 8.17 19.24 -15.10
C LEU A 259 6.83 19.67 -15.71
N ILE A 260 5.71 19.34 -15.07
CA ILE A 260 4.37 19.76 -15.50
C ILE A 260 4.24 21.30 -15.45
N ALA A 261 4.71 21.93 -14.37
CA ALA A 261 4.68 23.39 -14.24
C ALA A 261 5.47 24.10 -15.34
N SER A 262 6.57 23.50 -15.82
CA SER A 262 7.36 24.05 -16.92
C SER A 262 6.67 23.97 -18.29
N LEU A 263 5.62 23.14 -18.44
CA LEU A 263 4.83 23.03 -19.65
C LEU A 263 3.67 24.02 -19.72
N LEU A 264 3.30 24.68 -18.60
CA LEU A 264 2.24 25.67 -18.66
C LEU A 264 2.63 26.85 -19.55
N PRO A 265 1.73 27.32 -20.42
CA PRO A 265 1.90 28.59 -21.10
C PRO A 265 2.07 29.70 -20.06
N LYS A 266 3.24 30.35 -20.03
CA LYS A 266 3.39 31.58 -19.27
C LYS A 266 2.56 32.62 -20.00
N GLU A 267 1.45 33.07 -19.42
CA GLU A 267 0.70 34.20 -19.95
C GLU A 267 1.63 35.42 -19.97
N ALA A 268 2.24 35.71 -21.13
CA ALA A 268 2.98 36.95 -21.31
C ALA A 268 1.99 38.11 -21.16
N PRO A 269 2.35 39.19 -20.44
CA PRO A 269 1.50 40.37 -20.39
C PRO A 269 1.36 40.89 -21.82
N LYS A 270 0.12 40.90 -22.35
CA LYS A 270 -0.22 41.58 -23.60
C LYS A 270 -0.04 43.08 -23.41
N VAL A 271 1.19 43.57 -23.46
CA VAL A 271 1.50 45.00 -23.50
C VAL A 271 1.08 45.52 -24.87
N GLY A 272 0.17 46.48 -24.85
CA GLY A 272 -0.57 46.94 -26.02
C GLY A 272 0.27 47.60 -27.13
N ARG A 273 -0.14 47.31 -28.36
CA ARG A 273 -0.27 48.22 -29.52
C ARG A 273 0.86 49.24 -29.72
N GLY A 274 1.83 48.88 -30.56
CA GLY A 274 2.68 49.81 -31.29
C GLY A 274 2.98 49.24 -32.67
N ASN A 275 2.64 49.98 -33.73
CA ASN A 275 2.97 49.68 -35.13
C ASN A 275 4.42 49.21 -35.29
N HIS A 276 4.65 48.15 -36.07
CA HIS A 276 5.76 48.11 -37.03
C HIS A 276 5.55 47.03 -38.09
N ASP A 277 5.79 47.43 -39.33
CA ASP A 277 5.71 46.64 -40.55
C ASP A 277 6.69 45.46 -40.60
N ALA A 278 6.25 44.39 -41.27
CA ALA A 278 7.02 43.44 -42.09
C ALA A 278 8.26 42.74 -41.47
N ALA A 279 8.04 41.54 -40.93
CA ALA A 279 8.84 40.34 -41.20
C ALA A 279 8.00 39.12 -40.77
N ALA A 280 7.89 38.10 -41.62
CA ALA A 280 7.17 36.86 -41.32
C ALA A 280 7.81 36.14 -40.12
N PRO A 281 7.04 35.79 -39.06
CA PRO A 281 7.54 35.00 -37.94
C PRO A 281 6.84 33.63 -37.75
N ASP A 282 6.04 33.16 -38.70
CA ASP A 282 5.15 32.01 -38.45
C ASP A 282 5.89 30.64 -38.35
N ASP A 283 7.07 30.46 -38.97
CA ASP A 283 7.73 29.14 -39.01
C ASP A 283 8.45 28.74 -37.68
N GLU A 284 8.93 29.70 -36.87
CA GLU A 284 9.65 29.39 -35.62
C GLU A 284 8.70 29.04 -34.46
N ASP A 285 7.52 29.67 -34.40
CA ASP A 285 6.51 29.40 -33.37
C ASP A 285 5.89 28.00 -33.53
N ASP A 286 5.75 27.51 -34.76
CA ASP A 286 5.21 26.19 -35.09
C ASP A 286 6.17 25.06 -34.66
N GLU A 287 7.49 25.20 -34.91
CA GLU A 287 8.50 24.23 -34.45
C GLU A 287 8.54 24.15 -32.91
N ASP A 288 8.39 25.28 -32.23
CA ASP A 288 8.34 25.34 -30.76
C ASP A 288 7.09 24.67 -30.17
N GLU A 289 5.93 24.81 -30.84
CA GLU A 289 4.69 24.15 -30.45
C GLU A 289 4.77 22.62 -30.66
N ASP A 290 5.34 22.16 -31.76
CA ASP A 290 5.56 20.73 -32.05
C ASP A 290 6.48 20.08 -31.02
N VAL A 291 7.58 20.75 -30.65
CA VAL A 291 8.49 20.26 -29.60
C VAL A 291 7.80 20.27 -28.23
N ALA A 292 7.02 21.30 -27.91
CA ALA A 292 6.25 21.35 -26.66
C ALA A 292 5.21 20.21 -26.59
N ARG A 293 4.61 19.86 -27.72
CA ARG A 293 3.71 18.71 -27.86
C ARG A 293 4.45 17.40 -27.64
N GLU A 294 5.63 17.22 -28.27
CA GLU A 294 6.47 16.03 -28.08
C GLU A 294 6.84 15.83 -26.60
N ILE A 295 7.32 16.89 -25.93
CA ILE A 295 7.69 16.83 -24.50
C ILE A 295 6.46 16.44 -23.65
N SER A 296 5.30 17.05 -23.92
CA SER A 296 4.06 16.77 -23.19
C SER A 296 3.64 15.31 -23.32
N LEU A 297 3.70 14.74 -24.53
CA LEU A 297 3.38 13.33 -24.78
C LEU A 297 4.39 12.37 -24.11
N LEU A 298 5.69 12.68 -24.18
CA LEU A 298 6.72 11.90 -23.50
C LEU A 298 6.55 11.95 -21.98
N LEU A 299 6.17 13.11 -21.43
CA LEU A 299 5.90 13.26 -20.01
C LEU A 299 4.64 12.49 -19.56
N LEU A 300 3.56 12.52 -20.34
CA LEU A 300 2.36 11.71 -20.08
C LEU A 300 2.70 10.22 -20.01
N ARG A 301 3.53 9.73 -20.94
CA ARG A 301 4.01 8.34 -20.94
C ARG A 301 4.86 8.03 -19.73
N LEU A 302 5.80 8.91 -19.37
CA LEU A 302 6.63 8.74 -18.17
C LEU A 302 5.78 8.65 -16.91
N ILE A 303 4.86 9.59 -16.73
CA ILE A 303 3.98 9.67 -15.56
C ILE A 303 3.05 8.47 -15.47
N TRP A 304 2.55 7.95 -16.60
CA TRP A 304 1.82 6.68 -16.63
C TRP A 304 2.63 5.52 -16.02
N THR A 305 3.89 5.35 -16.45
CA THR A 305 4.73 4.25 -15.94
C THR A 305 4.99 4.35 -14.44
N GLN A 306 5.06 5.57 -13.92
CA GLN A 306 5.25 5.85 -12.49
C GLN A 306 3.96 5.68 -11.70
N ALA A 307 2.81 6.13 -12.24
CA ALA A 307 1.49 5.93 -11.66
C ALA A 307 1.18 4.44 -11.45
N LEU A 308 1.60 3.57 -12.37
CA LEU A 308 1.50 2.12 -12.20
C LEU A 308 2.30 1.58 -11.00
N SER A 309 3.54 2.05 -10.84
CA SER A 309 4.37 1.69 -9.68
C SER A 309 3.74 2.17 -8.36
N GLN A 310 3.22 3.41 -8.37
CA GLN A 310 2.50 3.98 -7.23
C GLN A 310 1.22 3.20 -6.91
N LEU A 311 0.44 2.79 -7.92
CA LEU A 311 -0.75 1.95 -7.74
C LEU A 311 -0.42 0.61 -7.10
N ASP A 312 0.65 -0.05 -7.52
CA ASP A 312 1.07 -1.32 -6.92
C ASP A 312 1.56 -1.14 -5.48
N SER A 313 2.22 -0.02 -5.18
CA SER A 313 2.59 0.34 -3.80
C SER A 313 1.36 0.58 -2.93
N MET A 314 0.37 1.35 -3.43
CA MET A 314 -0.87 1.62 -2.70
C MET A 314 -1.70 0.36 -2.49
N LYS A 315 -1.78 -0.55 -3.47
CA LYS A 315 -2.47 -1.85 -3.31
C LYS A 315 -1.83 -2.66 -2.17
N GLN A 316 -0.50 -2.76 -2.14
CA GLN A 316 0.22 -3.45 -1.07
C GLN A 316 -0.05 -2.80 0.29
N GLU A 317 -0.06 -1.46 0.36
CA GLU A 317 -0.41 -0.73 1.57
C GLU A 317 -1.85 -1.01 2.01
N MET A 318 -2.82 -1.00 1.09
CA MET A 318 -4.22 -1.31 1.38
C MET A 318 -4.39 -2.74 1.90
N ASP A 319 -3.68 -3.71 1.32
CA ASP A 319 -3.71 -5.10 1.78
C ASP A 319 -3.12 -5.24 3.19
N LEU A 320 -2.04 -4.51 3.50
CA LEU A 320 -1.48 -4.44 4.85
C LEU A 320 -2.44 -3.80 5.85
N LEU A 321 -3.10 -2.68 5.49
CA LEU A 321 -4.07 -2.01 6.36
C LEU A 321 -5.33 -2.85 6.59
N ARG A 322 -5.73 -3.68 5.61
CA ARG A 322 -6.85 -4.63 5.76
C ARG A 322 -6.50 -5.80 6.67
N ALA A 323 -5.26 -6.28 6.60
CA ALA A 323 -4.78 -7.36 7.47
C ALA A 323 -4.52 -6.87 8.90
N GLY A 324 -4.13 -5.60 9.07
CA GLY A 324 -3.81 -5.00 10.35
C GLY A 324 -4.95 -5.06 11.38
N PRO A 325 -4.63 -5.11 12.69
CA PRO A 325 -5.64 -5.06 13.73
C PRO A 325 -6.41 -3.74 13.61
N GLN A 326 -7.73 -3.81 13.44
CA GLN A 326 -8.56 -2.60 13.43
C GLN A 326 -8.49 -1.97 14.83
N ASP A 327 -8.35 -0.64 14.88
CA ASP A 327 -8.37 0.14 16.12
C ASP A 327 -9.75 0.01 16.82
N GLU A 328 -9.99 -1.12 17.50
CA GLU A 328 -11.15 -1.29 18.40
C GLU A 328 -11.00 -0.48 19.71
N ALA A 329 -9.86 0.19 19.88
CA ALA A 329 -9.54 0.98 21.08
C ALA A 329 -10.51 2.16 21.32
N LEU A 330 -11.18 2.66 20.27
CA LEU A 330 -12.15 3.77 20.42
C LEU A 330 -13.58 3.30 20.69
N THR A 331 -13.93 2.05 20.34
CA THR A 331 -15.27 1.50 20.59
C THR A 331 -15.41 0.86 21.97
N SER A 332 -14.32 0.38 22.58
CA SER A 332 -14.36 -0.21 23.92
C SER A 332 -14.48 0.81 25.06
N ALA A 333 -14.15 2.10 24.83
CA ALA A 333 -14.30 3.15 25.85
C ALA A 333 -15.77 3.62 26.02
N ALA A 334 -16.63 3.43 25.01
CA ALA A 334 -18.00 3.94 25.02
C ALA A 334 -19.06 2.90 25.46
N SER A 335 -18.69 1.63 25.68
CA SER A 335 -19.66 0.55 25.95
C SER A 335 -19.59 -0.09 27.34
N ASP A 336 -18.70 0.36 28.24
CA ASP A 336 -18.70 -0.14 29.63
C ASP A 336 -19.76 0.57 30.49
N VAL A 337 -21.03 0.34 30.15
CA VAL A 337 -22.21 0.78 30.92
C VAL A 337 -22.49 -0.19 32.10
N ARG A 338 -21.56 -1.11 32.42
CA ARG A 338 -21.74 -2.12 33.48
C ARG A 338 -21.18 -1.71 34.84
N GLY A 339 -20.54 -0.54 34.94
CA GLY A 339 -19.98 -0.02 36.20
C GLY A 339 -20.89 0.91 37.02
N GLU A 340 -21.96 1.48 36.45
CA GLU A 340 -22.65 2.63 37.07
C GLU A 340 -23.96 2.32 37.82
N ARG A 341 -24.23 1.06 38.21
CA ARG A 341 -25.48 0.70 38.92
C ARG A 341 -25.32 0.16 40.34
N GLY A 342 -24.23 0.51 41.02
CA GLY A 342 -23.96 0.04 42.40
C GLY A 342 -23.25 1.04 43.32
N ALA A 343 -23.14 2.32 42.96
CA ALA A 343 -22.39 3.31 43.74
C ALA A 343 -23.29 4.41 44.35
N ALA A 344 -24.42 4.02 44.94
CA ALA A 344 -25.21 4.91 45.79
C ALA A 344 -25.03 4.50 47.25
N ALA A 345 -24.43 5.42 48.01
CA ALA A 345 -24.39 5.50 49.48
C ALA A 345 -23.51 4.49 50.25
N VAL A 346 -22.19 4.74 50.31
CA VAL A 346 -21.43 4.60 51.58
C VAL A 346 -20.33 5.67 51.63
N ASP A 347 -20.47 6.60 52.56
CA ASP A 347 -19.46 7.58 52.96
C ASP A 347 -18.20 6.86 53.47
N GLN A 348 -17.08 7.01 52.76
CA GLN A 348 -15.79 6.35 53.06
C GLN A 348 -14.66 7.39 53.20
N THR A 349 -14.99 8.58 53.72
CA THR A 349 -14.05 9.69 53.83
C THR A 349 -12.93 9.46 54.87
N TRP A 350 -12.94 8.37 55.68
CA TRP A 350 -12.03 8.21 56.84
C TRP A 350 -11.48 6.80 57.11
N ARG A 351 -11.38 5.91 56.12
CA ARG A 351 -10.70 4.60 56.31
C ARG A 351 -9.42 4.48 55.48
N LEU A 352 -8.31 4.88 56.09
CA LEU A 352 -7.00 4.28 55.80
C LEU A 352 -7.04 2.81 56.27
N ASP A 353 -6.46 1.92 55.47
CA ASP A 353 -6.30 0.47 55.66
C ASP A 353 -7.44 -0.44 55.16
N ARG A 354 -7.30 -0.86 53.90
CA ARG A 354 -7.27 -2.28 53.49
C ARG A 354 -6.62 -2.41 52.10
N VAL A 355 -5.31 -2.67 52.10
CA VAL A 355 -4.61 -3.19 50.92
C VAL A 355 -5.17 -4.60 50.65
N PRO A 356 -5.78 -4.88 49.48
CA PRO A 356 -5.96 -6.27 49.07
C PRO A 356 -4.55 -6.83 48.92
N VAL A 357 -4.21 -7.89 49.64
CA VAL A 357 -2.91 -8.58 49.50
C VAL A 357 -2.78 -9.02 48.05
N THR A 358 -2.09 -8.18 47.28
CA THR A 358 -1.90 -8.29 45.83
C THR A 358 -0.54 -8.95 45.63
N GLY A 359 -0.52 -10.28 45.72
CA GLY A 359 0.70 -11.05 45.53
C GLY A 359 0.80 -11.61 44.12
N GLY A 360 1.74 -11.11 43.31
CA GLY A 360 2.10 -11.63 41.98
C GLY A 360 2.35 -10.50 40.97
N PRO A 361 3.27 -10.67 40.00
CA PRO A 361 3.65 -9.62 39.04
C PRO A 361 2.48 -9.07 38.20
N ASP A 362 1.37 -9.80 38.11
CA ASP A 362 0.18 -9.40 37.34
C ASP A 362 -1.00 -8.94 38.21
N GLY A 363 -0.82 -8.77 39.53
CA GLY A 363 -1.88 -8.35 40.46
C GLY A 363 -3.02 -9.35 40.67
N ARG A 364 -2.91 -10.54 40.07
CA ARG A 364 -3.93 -11.59 40.11
C ARG A 364 -3.54 -12.78 40.98
N GLY A 365 -2.86 -12.62 42.12
CA GLY A 365 -2.54 -13.77 43.01
C GLY A 365 -1.48 -14.76 42.46
N PRO A 366 -1.09 -15.80 43.23
CA PRO A 366 -0.03 -16.75 42.87
C PRO A 366 -0.35 -17.65 41.66
N LEU A 367 0.65 -17.88 40.79
CA LEU A 367 0.53 -18.67 39.55
C LEU A 367 0.48 -20.19 39.79
N MET A 368 1.16 -20.64 40.84
CA MET A 368 1.33 -22.04 41.23
C MET A 368 0.93 -22.21 42.71
N ASP A 369 0.45 -23.39 43.07
CA ASP A 369 0.41 -23.83 44.47
C ASP A 369 1.84 -24.06 45.01
N ASN A 370 2.03 -24.14 46.33
CA ASN A 370 3.32 -24.46 46.96
C ASN A 370 3.89 -25.82 46.52
N GLN A 371 3.07 -26.67 45.91
CA GLN A 371 3.43 -27.95 45.31
C GLN A 371 3.71 -27.87 43.79
N GLY A 372 3.82 -26.66 43.22
CA GLY A 372 4.16 -26.46 41.81
C GLY A 372 3.04 -26.84 40.82
N ARG A 373 1.80 -26.99 41.30
CA ARG A 373 0.65 -27.24 40.43
C ARG A 373 0.12 -25.91 39.87
N PRO A 374 -0.02 -25.75 38.54
CA PRO A 374 -0.64 -24.57 37.97
C PRO A 374 -2.10 -24.47 38.39
N LEU A 375 -2.44 -23.40 39.10
CA LEU A 375 -3.81 -23.10 39.53
C LEU A 375 -4.61 -22.38 38.44
N ARG A 376 -3.91 -21.85 37.43
CA ARG A 376 -4.50 -21.15 36.28
C ARG A 376 -3.80 -21.57 34.98
N PRO A 377 -4.50 -21.54 33.84
CA PRO A 377 -3.86 -21.64 32.55
C PRO A 377 -2.89 -20.46 32.35
N PHE A 378 -1.67 -20.75 31.90
CA PHE A 378 -0.67 -19.76 31.52
C PHE A 378 -0.12 -20.10 30.15
N THR A 379 0.14 -19.08 29.33
CA THR A 379 0.79 -19.26 28.03
C THR A 379 2.28 -19.13 28.22
N ILE A 380 3.04 -20.17 27.87
CA ILE A 380 4.50 -20.13 27.85
C ILE A 380 4.92 -19.32 26.63
N LEU A 381 4.92 -18.00 26.77
CA LEU A 381 5.75 -17.14 25.94
C LEU A 381 7.13 -17.06 26.60
N PRO A 382 8.24 -16.99 25.83
CA PRO A 382 9.56 -16.73 26.40
C PRO A 382 9.45 -15.51 27.32
N SER A 383 9.85 -15.72 28.57
CA SER A 383 9.60 -14.80 29.66
C SER A 383 10.51 -13.58 29.55
N GLY A 384 9.99 -12.45 29.04
CA GLY A 384 10.71 -11.19 29.17
C GLY A 384 10.24 -10.06 28.27
N THR A 385 9.41 -9.18 28.83
CA THR A 385 9.10 -7.81 28.38
C THR A 385 7.96 -7.65 27.34
N ALA A 386 7.11 -6.65 27.60
CA ALA A 386 6.17 -6.12 26.61
C ALA A 386 6.86 -5.72 25.29
N ALA A 387 8.18 -5.45 25.33
CA ALA A 387 8.99 -5.16 24.15
C ALA A 387 9.14 -6.38 23.23
N GLU A 388 9.23 -7.61 23.74
CA GLU A 388 9.25 -8.81 22.88
C GLU A 388 7.89 -9.09 22.25
N ARG A 389 6.79 -8.86 22.98
CA ARG A 389 5.45 -8.91 22.39
C ARG A 389 5.27 -7.87 21.30
N ALA A 390 5.77 -6.65 21.51
CA ALA A 390 5.75 -5.59 20.50
C ALA A 390 6.62 -5.94 19.29
N ARG A 391 7.78 -6.60 19.49
CA ARG A 391 8.62 -7.12 18.40
C ARG A 391 7.89 -8.17 17.59
N PHE A 392 7.32 -9.20 18.22
CA PHE A 392 6.56 -10.22 17.51
C PHE A 392 5.32 -9.64 16.82
N GLN A 393 4.62 -8.70 17.46
CA GLN A 393 3.51 -7.97 16.84
C GLN A 393 3.95 -7.22 15.58
N SER A 394 5.12 -6.58 15.60
CA SER A 394 5.70 -5.92 14.42
C SER A 394 6.15 -6.91 13.32
N GLU A 395 6.37 -8.17 13.68
CA GLU A 395 6.82 -9.21 12.74
C GLU A 395 5.66 -9.93 12.04
N VAL A 396 4.44 -9.86 12.59
CA VAL A 396 3.25 -10.51 12.03
C VAL A 396 2.72 -9.79 10.78
N PHE A 397 3.03 -8.49 10.62
CA PHE A 397 2.61 -7.69 9.45
C PHE A 397 3.80 -7.30 8.57
N ARG A 398 4.44 -8.31 7.97
CA ARG A 398 5.49 -8.10 6.97
C ARG A 398 5.01 -8.52 5.58
N PRO A 399 5.53 -7.93 4.50
CA PRO A 399 5.30 -8.43 3.15
C PRO A 399 5.63 -9.92 3.03
N ASP A 400 4.92 -10.64 2.17
CA ASP A 400 5.01 -12.11 1.98
C ASP A 400 6.39 -12.62 1.48
N HIS A 401 7.37 -11.73 1.27
CA HIS A 401 8.69 -12.08 0.78
C HIS A 401 9.79 -11.36 1.57
N ARG A 402 10.87 -12.09 1.89
CA ARG A 402 12.12 -11.53 2.40
C ARG A 402 13.07 -11.32 1.23
N LEU A 403 13.36 -10.07 0.90
CA LEU A 403 14.42 -9.75 -0.05
C LEU A 403 15.78 -10.06 0.58
N PRO A 404 16.76 -10.58 -0.19
CA PRO A 404 18.14 -10.65 0.27
C PRO A 404 18.61 -9.24 0.65
N THR A 405 19.04 -9.08 1.90
CA THR A 405 19.55 -7.80 2.41
C THR A 405 21.00 -7.55 2.04
N MET A 406 21.68 -8.58 1.50
CA MET A 406 23.09 -8.57 1.16
C MET A 406 23.28 -9.22 -0.21
N THR A 407 24.37 -8.86 -0.88
CA THR A 407 24.73 -9.52 -2.16
C THR A 407 25.16 -10.96 -1.93
N MET A 408 25.14 -11.79 -2.97
CA MET A 408 25.58 -13.19 -2.85
C MET A 408 27.02 -13.31 -2.34
N ASP A 409 27.90 -12.43 -2.84
CA ASP A 409 29.32 -12.42 -2.47
C ASP A 409 29.50 -12.00 -1.02
N GLU A 410 28.77 -10.97 -0.58
CA GLU A 410 28.77 -10.51 0.82
C GLU A 410 28.24 -11.57 1.78
N TYR A 411 27.19 -12.29 1.39
CA TYR A 411 26.67 -13.42 2.16
C TYR A 411 27.70 -14.57 2.24
N LEU A 412 28.36 -14.90 1.14
CA LEU A 412 29.45 -15.89 1.12
C LEU A 412 30.61 -15.48 2.02
N GLU A 413 30.95 -14.19 2.05
CA GLU A 413 31.96 -13.65 2.97
C GLU A 413 31.54 -13.74 4.44
N GLU A 414 30.27 -13.46 4.77
CA GLU A 414 29.75 -13.65 6.12
C GLU A 414 29.76 -15.12 6.54
N GLU A 415 29.33 -16.03 5.67
CA GLU A 415 29.38 -17.47 5.95
C GLU A 415 30.82 -17.97 6.07
N ARG A 416 31.77 -17.41 5.30
CA ARG A 416 33.21 -17.65 5.46
C ARG A 416 33.73 -17.14 6.80
N LYS A 417 33.33 -15.93 7.23
CA LYS A 417 33.66 -15.40 8.57
C LYS A 417 33.06 -16.25 9.70
N ARG A 418 31.85 -16.81 9.48
CA ARG A 418 31.17 -17.74 10.40
C ARG A 418 31.75 -19.15 10.38
N GLY A 419 32.72 -19.43 9.50
CA GLY A 419 33.32 -20.76 9.36
C GLY A 419 32.37 -21.80 8.75
N LYS A 420 31.24 -21.38 8.18
CA LYS A 420 30.27 -22.23 7.46
C LYS A 420 30.52 -22.26 5.96
N PHE A 421 31.78 -22.04 5.56
CA PHE A 421 32.21 -22.12 4.17
C PHE A 421 33.04 -23.38 3.97
N ILE A 422 32.57 -24.29 3.11
CA ILE A 422 33.28 -25.52 2.77
C ILE A 422 34.36 -25.18 1.75
N SER A 423 35.60 -24.99 2.21
CA SER A 423 36.74 -24.62 1.35
C SER A 423 37.49 -25.82 0.74
N GLY A 424 36.93 -27.03 0.78
CA GLY A 424 37.57 -28.25 0.27
C GLY A 424 36.56 -29.38 0.02
N GLY A 425 36.91 -30.37 -0.81
CA GLY A 425 36.05 -31.52 -1.13
C GLY A 425 35.70 -31.74 -2.62
N GLY A 426 36.41 -31.08 -3.54
CA GLY A 426 36.30 -31.37 -4.98
C GLY A 426 37.14 -32.58 -5.44
N ALA A 427 37.11 -32.92 -6.73
CA ALA A 427 37.94 -33.98 -7.31
C ALA A 427 39.45 -33.79 -7.02
N ALA A 428 39.92 -32.54 -6.95
CA ALA A 428 41.29 -32.19 -6.55
C ALA A 428 41.64 -32.57 -5.10
N SER A 429 40.65 -32.64 -4.20
CA SER A 429 40.83 -33.13 -2.81
C SER A 429 40.82 -34.66 -2.72
N GLN A 430 40.37 -35.37 -3.75
CA GLN A 430 40.48 -36.84 -3.82
C GLN A 430 41.84 -37.29 -4.37
N GLU A 431 42.48 -36.45 -5.21
CA GLU A 431 43.80 -36.73 -5.79
C GLU A 431 44.95 -36.34 -4.85
N ALA A 432 44.73 -35.38 -3.94
CA ALA A 432 45.72 -35.01 -2.94
C ALA A 432 45.80 -36.11 -1.86
N PRO A 433 47.01 -36.60 -1.50
CA PRO A 433 47.15 -37.57 -0.43
C PRO A 433 46.58 -37.01 0.86
N THR A 434 45.85 -37.84 1.60
CA THR A 434 45.38 -37.46 2.93
C THR A 434 46.57 -37.18 3.85
N THR A 435 46.34 -36.43 4.93
CA THR A 435 47.42 -36.11 5.88
C THR A 435 48.06 -37.36 6.49
N ASP A 436 47.35 -38.48 6.52
CA ASP A 436 47.84 -39.77 7.00
C ASP A 436 48.65 -40.54 5.95
N GLU A 437 48.18 -40.54 4.70
CA GLU A 437 48.92 -41.10 3.57
C GLU A 437 50.21 -40.32 3.31
N GLN A 438 50.18 -38.99 3.39
CA GLN A 438 51.36 -38.15 3.24
C GLN A 438 52.38 -38.40 4.36
N LEU A 439 51.93 -38.49 5.62
CA LEU A 439 52.80 -38.81 6.76
C LEU A 439 53.45 -40.20 6.60
N THR A 440 52.71 -41.15 6.03
CA THR A 440 53.22 -42.49 5.73
C THR A 440 54.28 -42.45 4.64
N MET A 441 54.03 -41.77 3.52
CA MET A 441 54.99 -41.59 2.43
C MET A 441 56.26 -40.86 2.88
N ASP A 442 56.12 -39.84 3.73
CA ASP A 442 57.23 -39.06 4.27
C ASP A 442 58.05 -39.85 5.30
N SER A 443 57.41 -40.78 6.03
CA SER A 443 58.10 -41.67 6.98
C SER A 443 58.89 -42.81 6.30
N GLU A 444 58.56 -43.15 5.05
CA GLU A 444 59.21 -44.22 4.29
C GLU A 444 60.45 -43.75 3.50
N GLN A 445 60.71 -42.44 3.44
CA GLN A 445 61.90 -41.87 2.78
C GLN A 445 63.16 -42.03 3.66
N ASP A 446 63.71 -43.24 3.68
CA ASP A 446 64.89 -43.59 4.48
C ASP A 446 66.13 -42.73 4.13
N GLY A 447 66.85 -42.26 5.15
CA GLY A 447 68.11 -41.54 5.02
C GLY A 447 68.07 -40.02 5.19
N THR A 448 66.93 -39.43 5.57
CA THR A 448 66.85 -37.99 5.90
C THR A 448 66.33 -37.76 7.31
N ARG A 449 66.85 -36.73 7.99
CA ARG A 449 66.39 -36.33 9.34
C ARG A 449 64.88 -35.99 9.37
N PHE A 450 64.33 -35.53 8.25
CA PHE A 450 62.90 -35.26 8.12
C PHE A 450 62.06 -36.54 8.23
N ALA A 451 62.51 -37.63 7.60
CA ALA A 451 61.81 -38.92 7.69
C ALA A 451 61.84 -39.50 9.10
N ASP A 452 62.96 -39.35 9.83
CA ASP A 452 63.05 -39.74 11.24
C ASP A 452 62.03 -38.98 12.11
N GLU A 453 61.96 -37.65 11.93
CA GLU A 453 61.01 -36.79 12.64
C GLU A 453 59.54 -37.16 12.31
N LYS A 454 59.23 -37.49 11.04
CA LYS A 454 57.90 -37.96 10.62
C LYS A 454 57.57 -39.37 11.10
N GLY A 455 58.57 -40.25 11.21
CA GLY A 455 58.43 -41.56 11.84
C GLY A 455 58.07 -41.47 13.32
N GLU A 456 58.70 -40.53 14.05
CA GLU A 456 58.34 -40.26 15.45
C GLU A 456 56.92 -39.69 15.58
N GLU A 457 56.51 -38.76 14.71
CA GLU A 457 55.14 -38.24 14.67
C GLU A 457 54.10 -39.34 14.44
N LYS A 458 54.40 -40.29 13.53
CA LYS A 458 53.56 -41.47 13.26
C LYS A 458 53.37 -42.29 14.52
N ARG A 459 54.47 -42.65 15.19
CA ARG A 459 54.44 -43.44 16.44
C ARG A 459 53.62 -42.76 17.52
N VAL A 460 53.79 -41.45 17.71
CA VAL A 460 53.03 -40.68 18.73
C VAL A 460 51.54 -40.65 18.39
N LYS A 461 51.18 -40.55 17.11
CA LYS A 461 49.78 -40.58 16.67
C LYS A 461 49.16 -41.96 16.91
N ASP A 462 49.88 -43.03 16.58
CA ASP A 462 49.45 -44.41 16.83
C ASP A 462 49.28 -44.69 18.32
N GLU A 463 50.19 -44.20 19.16
CA GLU A 463 50.08 -44.30 20.63
C GLU A 463 48.86 -43.55 21.17
N LYS A 464 48.60 -42.33 20.69
CA LYS A 464 47.40 -41.57 21.05
C LYS A 464 46.13 -42.27 20.59
N TRP A 465 46.16 -42.89 19.42
CA TRP A 465 45.02 -43.63 18.88
C TRP A 465 44.75 -44.91 19.68
N ALA A 466 45.79 -45.64 20.07
CA ALA A 466 45.69 -46.79 20.96
C ALA A 466 45.09 -46.38 22.32
N GLN A 467 45.62 -45.32 22.95
CA GLN A 467 45.09 -44.79 24.21
C GLN A 467 43.62 -44.35 24.08
N PHE A 468 43.26 -43.68 22.98
CA PHE A 468 41.88 -43.28 22.72
C PHE A 468 40.96 -44.49 22.56
N THR A 469 41.40 -45.51 21.83
CA THR A 469 40.64 -46.75 21.60
C THR A 469 40.43 -47.53 22.90
N ASP A 470 41.46 -47.60 23.75
CA ASP A 470 41.38 -48.21 25.08
C ASP A 470 40.44 -47.45 26.02
N ALA A 471 40.48 -46.11 25.99
CA ALA A 471 39.57 -45.26 26.77
C ALA A 471 38.12 -45.28 26.27
N ASN A 472 37.90 -45.59 24.99
CA ASN A 472 36.60 -45.61 24.34
C ASN A 472 36.27 -47.01 23.80
N PRO A 473 35.99 -47.99 24.69
CA PRO A 473 35.66 -49.34 24.26
C PRO A 473 34.37 -49.33 23.44
N LYS A 474 34.38 -50.10 22.36
CA LYS A 474 33.25 -50.20 21.41
C LYS A 474 31.97 -50.59 22.16
N GLY A 475 30.99 -49.67 22.19
CA GLY A 475 29.70 -49.86 22.87
C GLY A 475 29.48 -49.05 24.16
N SER A 476 30.46 -48.23 24.59
CA SER A 476 30.33 -47.37 25.78
C SER A 476 29.19 -46.33 25.70
N GLY A 477 28.79 -45.90 24.50
CA GLY A 477 27.82 -44.83 24.29
C GLY A 477 26.33 -45.21 24.35
N ASN A 478 25.99 -46.51 24.38
CA ASN A 478 24.58 -46.95 24.44
C ASN A 478 24.36 -48.00 25.55
N THR A 479 24.68 -47.62 26.79
CA THR A 479 24.50 -48.47 27.98
C THR A 479 23.22 -48.15 28.76
N MET A 480 22.59 -47.00 28.52
CA MET A 480 21.40 -46.54 29.26
C MET A 480 20.06 -47.04 28.69
N ASN A 481 20.09 -47.76 27.55
CA ASN A 481 18.91 -48.31 26.88
C ASN A 481 18.92 -49.86 26.90
N ARG A 482 19.33 -50.43 28.04
CA ARG A 482 19.21 -51.87 28.34
C ARG A 482 18.17 -52.08 29.44
N GLY A 483 16.91 -52.24 29.02
CA GLY A 483 15.82 -52.82 29.84
C GLY A 483 15.12 -51.85 30.77
#